data_AF-A0ABD0WB56-F1
#
_entry.id   AF-A0ABD0WB56-F1
#
_cell.length_a   1.000
_cell.length_b   1.000
_cell.length_c   1.000
_cell.angle_alpha   90.00
_cell.angle_beta   90.00
_cell.angle_gamma   90.00
#
_symmetry.space_group_name_H-M   'P 1'
#
loop_
_entity.id
_entity.type
_entity.pdbx_description
1 polymer ?
#
loop_
_entity_poly.entity_id
_entity_poly.type
_entity_poly.pdbx_seq_one_letter_code
_entity_poly.pdbx_strand_id
1 'polypeptide(L)'
;MHVGLWTTMTSSVVFMLITITGLVSVLPQVRSAANDCVCDLKNIEPPFPFDKLQNIENSASKCTTNVTPQKSLEVESLLLGLDRRLPQLEADIEMLEKENDEDLYGTVSLQVIEHELAEIQQIIAKLNSTTLSYQRLNRETKQDVQNLEKEMEELEKFDSMQVVRGQEINKRLRRDLDQCQNSHNPTEPPPEPAPGNCPMGRLLSVTGPNTYTTTEYGSSYPYGAWGRDPKPAAGKENWFWMVPLTSSNVFSNFVRLYSSLSAVVVGVSVPGSVVIHPSNPTTNTIQGPNVVMYQDFLYYNCYNRDAVCCFNISTKTVNSMNMPKGTGFNSKFNFCHLDACYGYTDMDLATDESGVWVIYTTPENFGNLILSKIIPGSPPTLGQTWTTSAQKRAVTNTFVACGVLYATRYLSKESEEIFYSFDTVTGRERYDIGIQLKKMSTNIQSLNYSPVDNMLYAYSDSMIVSYKVHFG
;
A
#
# COMPACT_ATOMS: atom_id res chain seq x y z
N MET A 1 34.62 -73.58 -24.53
CA MET A 1 35.56 -73.52 -25.67
C MET A 1 35.86 -72.04 -25.89
N HIS A 2 37.00 -71.56 -25.37
CA HIS A 2 38.19 -71.16 -26.16
C HIS A 2 37.86 -69.97 -27.08
N VAL A 3 38.46 -68.77 -27.02
CA VAL A 3 39.85 -68.26 -26.82
C VAL A 3 39.66 -66.74 -26.62
N GLY A 4 40.40 -65.90 -25.90
CA GLY A 4 41.77 -65.89 -25.39
C GLY A 4 42.34 -64.49 -25.66
N LEU A 5 43.16 -63.96 -24.76
CA LEU A 5 44.18 -62.89 -24.91
C LEU A 5 44.62 -62.51 -23.48
N TRP A 6 45.50 -63.32 -22.89
CA TRP A 6 46.95 -63.10 -22.82
C TRP A 6 47.34 -61.91 -21.93
N THR A 7 47.58 -62.25 -20.67
CA THR A 7 48.74 -61.88 -19.86
C THR A 7 49.81 -61.01 -20.54
N THR A 8 50.16 -59.87 -19.94
CA THR A 8 51.45 -59.65 -19.24
C THR A 8 51.71 -58.14 -19.01
N MET A 9 52.32 -57.84 -17.85
CA MET A 9 52.97 -56.58 -17.45
C MET A 9 52.03 -55.38 -17.17
N THR A 10 52.09 -54.67 -16.04
CA THR A 10 53.24 -54.31 -15.20
C THR A 10 52.86 -54.14 -13.73
N SER A 11 53.86 -54.41 -12.89
CA SER A 11 53.87 -54.55 -11.43
C SER A 11 53.67 -53.25 -10.63
N SER A 12 52.85 -52.30 -11.12
CA SER A 12 52.60 -51.02 -10.43
C SER A 12 51.17 -50.81 -9.93
N VAL A 13 50.20 -51.62 -10.36
CA VAL A 13 48.79 -51.48 -9.91
C VAL A 13 48.49 -52.38 -8.70
N VAL A 14 49.18 -53.51 -8.55
CA VAL A 14 48.98 -54.43 -7.42
C VAL A 14 49.52 -53.85 -6.09
N PHE A 15 50.57 -53.02 -6.13
CA PHE A 15 51.09 -52.36 -4.93
C PHE A 15 50.22 -51.20 -4.43
N MET A 16 49.42 -50.56 -5.31
CA MET A 16 48.46 -49.52 -4.91
C MET A 16 47.17 -50.08 -4.28
N LEU A 17 46.81 -51.33 -4.59
CA LEU A 17 45.62 -51.99 -4.01
C LEU A 17 45.92 -52.66 -2.65
N ILE A 18 47.18 -52.94 -2.34
CA ILE A 18 47.59 -53.52 -1.04
C ILE A 18 47.81 -52.43 0.03
N THR A 19 48.07 -51.19 -0.36
CA THR A 19 48.15 -50.05 0.60
C THR A 19 46.80 -49.48 1.00
N ILE A 20 45.70 -49.82 0.30
CA ILE A 20 44.34 -49.36 0.65
C ILE A 20 43.57 -50.41 1.47
N THR A 21 44.03 -51.66 1.50
CA THR A 21 43.44 -52.74 2.34
C THR A 21 44.16 -52.94 3.68
N GLY A 22 45.29 -52.25 3.92
CA GLY A 22 46.07 -52.29 5.17
C GLY A 22 45.82 -51.14 6.15
N LEU A 23 44.86 -50.25 5.87
CA LEU A 23 44.56 -49.07 6.72
C LEU A 23 43.12 -49.04 7.28
N VAL A 24 42.36 -50.13 7.15
CA VAL A 24 41.05 -50.30 7.80
C VAL A 24 41.08 -51.48 8.78
N SER A 25 42.11 -51.54 9.63
CA SER A 25 42.19 -52.54 10.71
C SER A 25 42.74 -51.95 12.03
N VAL A 26 42.46 -50.68 12.28
CA VAL A 26 42.49 -50.11 13.64
C VAL A 26 41.31 -49.18 13.84
N LEU A 27 40.11 -49.76 13.90
CA LEU A 27 39.05 -49.22 14.73
C LEU A 27 38.82 -50.25 15.83
N PRO A 28 38.79 -49.85 17.11
CA PRO A 28 38.51 -50.79 18.17
C PRO A 28 37.15 -51.43 17.90
N GLN A 29 37.06 -52.76 18.02
CA GLN A 29 35.79 -53.39 18.33
C GLN A 29 35.31 -52.79 19.65
N VAL A 30 34.48 -51.76 19.58
CA VAL A 30 33.65 -51.36 20.70
C VAL A 30 32.70 -52.53 20.91
N ARG A 31 33.08 -53.43 21.82
CA ARG A 31 32.11 -54.27 22.52
C ARG A 31 31.07 -53.30 23.05
N SER A 32 29.83 -53.44 22.60
CA SER A 32 28.72 -52.65 23.11
C SER A 32 28.68 -52.82 24.64
N ALA A 33 29.16 -51.81 25.35
CA ALA A 33 28.61 -51.53 26.65
C ALA A 33 27.12 -51.28 26.41
N ALA A 34 26.28 -51.84 27.27
CA ALA A 34 24.85 -51.59 27.25
C ALA A 34 24.62 -50.08 27.47
N ASN A 35 24.61 -49.29 26.38
CA ASN A 35 24.07 -47.93 26.23
C ASN A 35 24.47 -47.20 24.91
N ASP A 36 24.97 -47.87 23.87
CA ASP A 36 25.18 -47.19 22.58
C ASP A 36 23.86 -47.11 21.78
N CYS A 37 23.21 -45.95 21.82
CA CYS A 37 22.09 -45.62 20.95
C CYS A 37 22.56 -45.51 19.50
N VAL A 38 22.29 -46.52 18.68
CA VAL A 38 22.43 -46.43 17.22
C VAL A 38 21.16 -45.80 16.65
N CYS A 39 21.30 -44.60 16.07
CA CYS A 39 20.22 -43.94 15.36
C CYS A 39 20.06 -44.55 13.96
N ASP A 40 19.01 -45.35 13.78
CA ASP A 40 18.59 -45.83 12.47
C ASP A 40 17.82 -44.71 11.76
N LEU A 41 18.50 -43.93 10.91
CA LEU A 41 17.89 -42.81 10.18
C LEU A 41 16.99 -43.35 9.06
N LYS A 42 15.73 -43.61 9.38
CA LYS A 42 14.68 -43.83 8.38
C LYS A 42 14.22 -42.48 7.85
N ASN A 43 14.69 -42.11 6.67
CA ASN A 43 14.16 -40.94 5.97
C ASN A 43 12.74 -41.28 5.49
N ILE A 44 11.73 -40.67 6.09
CA ILE A 44 10.30 -40.93 5.82
C ILE A 44 9.87 -40.22 4.53
N GLU A 45 10.64 -39.22 4.08
CA GLU A 45 10.32 -38.40 2.91
C GLU A 45 10.90 -38.99 1.62
N PRO A 46 10.15 -38.92 0.49
CA PRO A 46 10.63 -39.34 -0.81
C PRO A 46 11.80 -38.45 -1.29
N PRO A 47 12.81 -39.01 -1.99
CA PRO A 47 13.95 -38.25 -2.48
C PRO A 47 13.51 -37.19 -3.52
N PHE A 48 14.19 -36.03 -3.50
CA PHE A 48 13.92 -34.95 -4.44
C PHE A 48 14.20 -35.37 -5.90
N PRO A 49 13.28 -35.10 -6.85
CA PRO A 49 13.43 -35.53 -8.24
C PRO A 49 14.31 -34.55 -9.05
N PHE A 50 15.63 -34.67 -8.92
CA PHE A 50 16.61 -33.80 -9.60
C PHE A 50 16.50 -33.80 -11.13
N ASP A 51 16.13 -34.92 -11.74
CA ASP A 51 15.97 -35.01 -13.21
C ASP A 51 14.86 -34.08 -13.73
N LYS A 52 13.80 -33.89 -12.94
CA LYS A 52 12.71 -32.96 -13.28
C LYS A 52 13.21 -31.51 -13.26
N LEU A 53 13.95 -31.14 -12.22
CA LEU A 53 14.52 -29.78 -12.10
C LEU A 53 15.46 -29.46 -13.27
N GLN A 54 16.32 -30.42 -13.66
CA GLN A 54 17.23 -30.25 -14.79
C GLN A 54 16.49 -30.06 -16.13
N ASN A 55 15.37 -30.74 -16.31
CA ASN A 55 14.53 -30.61 -17.51
C ASN A 55 13.84 -29.24 -17.59
N ILE A 56 13.40 -28.71 -16.44
CA ILE A 56 12.82 -27.37 -16.33
C ILE A 56 13.87 -26.31 -16.69
N GLU A 57 15.08 -26.39 -16.13
CA GLU A 57 16.17 -25.46 -16.46
C GLU A 57 16.51 -25.46 -17.95
N ASN A 58 16.63 -26.65 -18.54
CA ASN A 58 16.92 -26.81 -19.97
C ASN A 58 15.81 -26.21 -20.84
N SER A 59 14.55 -26.35 -20.44
CA SER A 59 13.39 -25.84 -21.16
C SER A 59 13.24 -24.32 -21.01
N ALA A 60 13.47 -23.78 -19.82
CA ALA A 60 13.49 -22.34 -19.55
C ALA A 60 14.61 -21.63 -20.33
N SER A 61 15.80 -22.25 -20.41
CA SER A 61 16.91 -21.75 -21.22
C SER A 61 16.54 -21.69 -22.71
N LYS A 62 15.89 -22.73 -23.25
CA LYS A 62 15.42 -22.76 -24.64
C LYS A 62 14.37 -21.68 -24.92
N CYS A 63 13.44 -21.47 -24.00
CA CYS A 63 12.42 -20.43 -24.09
C CYS A 63 13.05 -19.03 -24.18
N THR A 64 14.02 -18.77 -23.29
CA THR A 64 14.77 -17.50 -23.25
C THR A 64 15.55 -17.23 -24.54
N THR A 65 16.11 -18.27 -25.17
CA THR A 65 16.85 -18.13 -26.44
C THR A 65 15.94 -17.96 -27.67
N ASN A 66 14.74 -18.54 -27.66
CA ASN A 66 13.85 -18.53 -28.82
C ASN A 66 12.99 -17.26 -28.94
N VAL A 67 12.71 -16.61 -27.79
CA VAL A 67 11.93 -15.38 -27.67
C VAL A 67 12.88 -14.18 -27.58
N THR A 68 13.21 -13.58 -28.71
CA THR A 68 14.08 -12.39 -28.77
C THR A 68 13.30 -11.10 -29.08
N PRO A 69 13.64 -9.95 -28.45
CA PRO A 69 13.03 -8.65 -28.74
C PRO A 69 13.12 -8.23 -30.21
N GLN A 70 14.16 -8.69 -30.91
CA GLN A 70 14.39 -8.41 -32.34
C GLN A 70 13.23 -8.85 -33.25
N LYS A 71 12.49 -9.91 -32.91
CA LYS A 71 11.36 -10.38 -33.72
C LYS A 71 10.13 -9.46 -33.62
N SER A 72 9.96 -8.75 -32.50
CA SER A 72 8.87 -7.77 -32.33
C SER A 72 9.11 -6.49 -33.14
N LEU A 73 10.38 -6.07 -33.21
CA LEU A 73 10.82 -4.89 -33.95
C LEU A 73 10.66 -5.06 -35.48
N GLU A 74 10.76 -6.30 -35.99
CA GLU A 74 10.58 -6.57 -37.43
C GLU A 74 9.13 -6.33 -37.89
N VAL A 75 8.13 -6.72 -37.08
CA VAL A 75 6.70 -6.48 -37.39
C VAL A 75 6.37 -4.99 -37.36
N GLU A 76 6.86 -4.29 -36.34
CA GLU A 76 6.67 -2.84 -36.17
C GLU A 76 7.32 -2.04 -37.33
N SER A 77 8.52 -2.44 -37.76
CA SER A 77 9.19 -1.86 -38.91
C SER A 77 8.42 -2.07 -40.22
N LEU A 78 7.78 -3.22 -40.41
CA LEU A 78 6.98 -3.51 -41.62
C LEU A 78 5.67 -2.73 -41.64
N LEU A 79 5.01 -2.57 -40.49
CA LEU A 79 3.80 -1.76 -40.34
C LEU A 79 4.08 -0.28 -40.62
N LEU A 80 5.17 0.27 -40.07
CA LEU A 80 5.61 1.64 -40.35
C LEU A 80 5.95 1.86 -41.84
N GLY A 81 6.52 0.84 -42.50
CA GLY A 81 6.76 0.89 -43.94
C GLY A 81 5.47 0.97 -44.76
N LEU A 82 4.43 0.26 -44.32
CA LEU A 82 3.11 0.28 -44.96
C LEU A 82 2.38 1.62 -44.74
N ASP A 83 2.42 2.12 -43.51
CA ASP A 83 1.79 3.38 -43.08
C ASP A 83 2.33 4.60 -43.84
N ARG A 84 3.60 4.57 -44.23
CA ARG A 84 4.20 5.64 -45.05
C ARG A 84 3.92 5.51 -46.54
N ARG A 85 3.87 4.29 -47.08
CA ARG A 85 3.74 4.05 -48.53
C ARG A 85 2.31 4.13 -49.03
N LEU A 86 1.31 3.81 -48.20
CA LEU A 86 -0.10 3.91 -48.58
C LEU A 86 -0.56 5.35 -48.88
N PRO A 87 -0.26 6.36 -48.02
CA PRO A 87 -0.60 7.75 -48.33
C PRO A 87 0.17 8.31 -49.52
N GLN A 88 1.39 7.81 -49.76
CA GLN A 88 2.20 8.23 -50.90
C GLN A 88 1.62 7.71 -52.22
N LEU A 89 1.22 6.43 -52.25
CA LEU A 89 0.50 5.84 -53.37
C LEU A 89 -0.83 6.57 -53.63
N GLU A 90 -1.56 6.94 -52.58
CA GLU A 90 -2.81 7.71 -52.70
C GLU A 90 -2.59 9.07 -53.36
N ALA A 91 -1.54 9.80 -52.95
CA ALA A 91 -1.18 11.09 -53.53
C ALA A 91 -0.73 10.96 -55.00
N ASP A 92 0.02 9.91 -55.34
CA ASP A 92 0.50 9.67 -56.70
C ASP A 92 -0.65 9.23 -57.63
N ILE A 93 -1.62 8.47 -57.13
CA ILE A 93 -2.87 8.15 -57.85
C ILE A 93 -3.69 9.42 -58.09
N GLU A 94 -3.84 10.29 -57.08
CA GLU A 94 -4.57 11.55 -57.23
C GLU A 94 -3.90 12.48 -58.26
N MET A 95 -2.56 12.46 -58.34
CA MET A 95 -1.80 13.19 -59.36
C MET A 95 -2.05 12.61 -60.76
N LEU A 96 -2.00 11.27 -60.90
CA LEU A 96 -2.29 10.59 -62.16
C LEU A 96 -3.71 10.89 -62.67
N GLU A 97 -4.70 10.95 -61.78
CA GLU A 97 -6.09 11.29 -62.13
C GLU A 97 -6.23 12.73 -62.64
N LYS A 98 -5.41 13.66 -62.14
CA LYS A 98 -5.39 15.07 -62.57
C LYS A 98 -4.67 15.28 -63.90
N GLU A 99 -3.75 14.39 -64.27
CA GLU A 99 -3.03 14.41 -65.56
C GLU A 99 -3.83 13.82 -66.73
N ASN A 100 -5.11 13.48 -66.51
CA ASN A 100 -5.97 12.85 -67.50
C ASN A 100 -6.45 13.83 -68.59
N ASP A 101 -5.75 13.86 -69.72
CA ASP A 101 -6.17 14.54 -70.96
C ASP A 101 -6.84 13.53 -71.91
N GLU A 102 -8.17 13.41 -71.87
CA GLU A 102 -9.00 12.67 -72.84
C GLU A 102 -8.46 11.28 -73.25
N ASP A 103 -8.27 10.38 -72.26
CA ASP A 103 -7.87 8.96 -72.38
C ASP A 103 -6.36 8.65 -72.46
N LEU A 104 -5.46 9.62 -72.22
CA LEU A 104 -4.01 9.34 -72.15
C LEU A 104 -3.41 9.70 -70.78
N TYR A 105 -3.13 8.68 -69.97
CA TYR A 105 -2.41 8.83 -68.71
C TYR A 105 -0.91 9.08 -68.93
N GLY A 106 -0.31 9.91 -68.06
CA GLY A 106 1.14 10.11 -68.02
C GLY A 106 1.88 8.78 -67.84
N THR A 107 2.64 8.35 -68.85
CA THR A 107 3.36 7.05 -68.84
C THR A 107 4.37 6.95 -67.69
N VAL A 108 4.95 8.08 -67.27
CA VAL A 108 5.89 8.14 -66.14
C VAL A 108 5.17 7.91 -64.81
N SER A 109 4.04 8.58 -64.60
CA SER A 109 3.21 8.48 -63.39
C SER A 109 2.65 7.05 -63.21
N LEU A 110 2.26 6.40 -64.31
CA LEU A 110 1.86 4.98 -64.32
C LEU A 110 3.00 4.03 -63.91
N GLN A 111 4.22 4.22 -64.40
CA GLN A 111 5.37 3.39 -64.03
C GLN A 111 5.77 3.55 -62.56
N VAL A 112 5.62 4.76 -62.01
CA VAL A 112 5.86 5.03 -60.58
C VAL A 112 4.84 4.25 -59.74
N ILE A 113 3.55 4.34 -60.06
CA ILE A 113 2.48 3.62 -59.36
C ILE A 113 2.64 2.10 -59.45
N GLU A 114 3.02 1.55 -60.61
CA GLU A 114 3.29 0.11 -60.77
C GLU A 114 4.44 -0.35 -59.85
N HIS A 115 5.50 0.45 -59.72
CA HIS A 115 6.61 0.15 -58.83
C HIS A 115 6.22 0.23 -57.35
N GLU A 116 5.50 1.28 -56.94
CA GLU A 116 5.03 1.45 -55.56
C GLU A 116 4.07 0.32 -55.13
N LEU A 117 3.15 -0.09 -56.03
CA LEU A 117 2.25 -1.22 -55.79
C LEU A 117 3.02 -2.53 -55.60
N ALA A 118 4.04 -2.80 -56.42
CA ALA A 118 4.86 -4.01 -56.27
C ALA A 118 5.62 -4.03 -54.93
N GLU A 119 6.14 -2.88 -54.50
CA GLU A 119 6.82 -2.73 -53.22
C GLU A 119 5.87 -2.89 -52.02
N ILE A 120 4.66 -2.33 -52.07
CA ILE A 120 3.62 -2.50 -51.04
C ILE A 120 3.20 -3.97 -50.94
N GLN A 121 3.00 -4.65 -52.08
CA GLN A 121 2.67 -6.08 -52.10
C GLN A 121 3.75 -6.95 -51.43
N GLN A 122 5.04 -6.63 -51.64
CA GLN A 122 6.13 -7.33 -50.96
C GLN A 122 6.12 -7.11 -49.45
N ILE A 123 5.84 -5.89 -48.97
CA ILE A 123 5.73 -5.61 -47.53
C ILE A 123 4.55 -6.38 -46.93
N ILE A 124 3.39 -6.39 -47.58
CA ILE A 124 2.20 -7.13 -47.10
C ILE A 124 2.48 -8.63 -47.02
N ALA A 125 3.12 -9.21 -48.05
CA ALA A 125 3.47 -10.63 -48.05
C ALA A 125 4.45 -10.99 -46.93
N LYS A 126 5.46 -10.12 -46.69
CA LYS A 126 6.41 -10.30 -45.60
C LYS A 126 5.77 -10.11 -44.22
N LEU A 127 4.88 -9.14 -44.07
CA LEU A 127 4.12 -8.89 -42.84
C LEU A 127 3.22 -10.08 -42.48
N ASN A 128 2.50 -10.63 -43.46
CA ASN A 128 1.63 -11.79 -43.25
C ASN A 128 2.41 -13.03 -42.82
N SER A 129 3.51 -13.36 -43.51
CA SER A 129 4.34 -14.52 -43.16
C SER A 129 5.02 -14.36 -41.78
N THR A 130 5.49 -13.16 -41.44
CA THR A 130 6.11 -12.85 -40.14
C THR A 130 5.08 -12.91 -39.00
N THR A 131 3.87 -12.37 -39.22
CA THR A 131 2.78 -12.39 -38.25
C THR A 131 2.31 -13.82 -37.93
N LEU A 132 2.16 -14.67 -38.95
CA LEU A 132 1.80 -16.08 -38.78
C LEU A 132 2.88 -16.85 -37.99
N SER A 133 4.15 -16.60 -38.28
CA SER A 133 5.29 -17.19 -37.55
C SER A 133 5.27 -16.79 -36.07
N TYR A 134 5.04 -15.50 -35.79
CA TYR A 134 4.96 -14.98 -34.42
C TYR A 134 3.77 -15.52 -33.64
N GLN A 135 2.60 -15.64 -34.28
CA GLN A 135 1.41 -16.23 -33.65
C GLN A 135 1.61 -17.70 -33.28
N ARG A 136 2.28 -18.49 -34.14
CA ARG A 136 2.64 -19.87 -33.83
C ARG A 136 3.61 -19.92 -32.66
N LEU A 137 4.68 -19.12 -32.70
CA LEU A 137 5.69 -19.05 -31.64
C LEU A 137 5.08 -18.64 -30.28
N ASN A 138 4.16 -17.68 -30.25
CA ASN A 138 3.48 -17.26 -29.02
C ASN A 138 2.58 -18.36 -28.44
N ARG A 139 1.90 -19.15 -29.29
CA ARG A 139 1.08 -20.27 -28.82
C ARG A 139 1.94 -21.38 -28.21
N GLU A 140 3.05 -21.72 -28.87
CA GLU A 140 4.01 -22.72 -28.39
C GLU A 140 4.66 -22.25 -27.09
N THR A 141 5.16 -21.01 -27.04
CA THR A 141 5.78 -20.41 -25.85
C THR A 141 4.81 -20.34 -24.67
N LYS A 142 3.55 -19.97 -24.91
CA LYS A 142 2.52 -19.94 -23.85
C LYS A 142 2.29 -21.32 -23.27
N GLN A 143 2.24 -22.35 -24.11
CA GLN A 143 2.07 -23.72 -23.66
C GLN A 143 3.29 -24.21 -22.85
N ASP A 144 4.49 -23.87 -23.31
CA ASP A 144 5.74 -24.24 -22.64
C ASP A 144 5.85 -23.58 -21.26
N VAL A 145 5.54 -22.29 -21.13
CA VAL A 145 5.55 -21.58 -19.84
C VAL A 145 4.54 -22.19 -18.86
N GLN A 146 3.33 -22.51 -19.32
CA GLN A 146 2.31 -23.15 -18.47
C GLN A 146 2.73 -24.55 -18.00
N ASN A 147 3.44 -25.30 -18.84
CA ASN A 147 3.98 -26.60 -18.45
C ASN A 147 5.09 -26.44 -17.41
N LEU A 148 5.98 -25.45 -17.58
CA LEU A 148 7.06 -25.16 -16.62
C LEU A 148 6.53 -24.70 -15.27
N GLU A 149 5.51 -23.84 -15.25
CA GLU A 149 4.85 -23.39 -14.01
C GLU A 149 4.27 -24.58 -13.23
N LYS A 150 3.59 -25.48 -13.93
CA LYS A 150 2.99 -26.67 -13.31
C LYS A 150 4.04 -27.63 -12.75
N GLU A 151 5.13 -27.86 -13.49
CA GLU A 151 6.22 -28.71 -13.00
C GLU A 151 6.98 -28.09 -11.82
N MET A 152 7.16 -26.76 -11.81
CA MET A 152 7.73 -26.03 -10.67
C MET A 152 6.85 -26.14 -9.42
N GLU A 153 5.53 -25.99 -9.55
CA GLU A 153 4.59 -26.14 -8.44
C GLU A 153 4.59 -27.57 -7.84
N GLU A 154 4.83 -28.59 -8.67
CA GLU A 154 5.04 -29.96 -8.18
C GLU A 154 6.34 -30.12 -7.40
N LEU A 155 7.42 -29.44 -7.80
CA LEU A 155 8.71 -29.50 -7.13
C LEU A 155 8.73 -28.72 -5.80
N GLU A 156 7.96 -27.63 -5.69
CA GLU A 156 7.84 -26.86 -4.45
C GLU A 156 7.27 -27.68 -3.28
N LYS A 157 6.48 -28.73 -3.57
CA LYS A 157 5.95 -29.64 -2.54
C LYS A 157 7.02 -30.46 -1.81
N PHE A 158 8.22 -30.53 -2.37
CA PHE A 158 9.37 -31.19 -1.74
C PHE A 158 10.21 -30.22 -0.88
N ASP A 159 9.84 -28.94 -0.77
CA ASP A 159 10.49 -27.95 0.11
C ASP A 159 9.93 -28.02 1.56
N SER A 160 10.05 -29.18 2.22
CA SER A 160 9.56 -29.42 3.59
C SER A 160 10.10 -28.42 4.62
N MET A 161 11.28 -27.84 4.37
CA MET A 161 11.94 -26.86 5.26
C MET A 161 11.67 -25.40 4.87
N GLN A 162 10.81 -25.14 3.88
CA GLN A 162 10.47 -23.80 3.37
C GLN A 162 11.71 -22.95 3.00
N VAL A 163 12.79 -23.60 2.56
CA VAL A 163 14.06 -22.96 2.22
C VAL A 163 13.91 -22.11 0.98
N VAL A 164 13.20 -22.59 -0.03
CA VAL A 164 12.94 -21.85 -1.28
C VAL A 164 12.07 -20.63 -0.97
N ARG A 165 11.00 -20.82 -0.19
CA ARG A 165 10.14 -19.72 0.28
C ARG A 165 10.92 -18.67 1.08
N GLY A 166 11.83 -19.10 1.95
CA GLY A 166 12.71 -18.22 2.72
C GLY A 166 13.74 -17.49 1.84
N GLN A 167 14.26 -18.14 0.80
CA GLN A 167 15.16 -17.51 -0.16
C GLN A 167 14.45 -16.47 -1.04
N GLU A 168 13.20 -16.72 -1.45
CA GLU A 168 12.35 -15.78 -2.20
C GLU A 168 12.12 -14.49 -1.39
N ILE A 169 11.78 -14.64 -0.11
CA ILE A 169 11.61 -13.53 0.83
C ILE A 169 12.92 -12.76 1.01
N ASN A 170 14.04 -13.46 1.18
CA ASN A 170 15.36 -12.81 1.30
C ASN A 170 15.77 -12.06 0.04
N LYS A 171 15.52 -12.59 -1.15
CA LYS A 171 15.78 -11.90 -2.42
C LYS A 171 14.93 -10.63 -2.54
N ARG A 172 13.66 -10.69 -2.14
CA ARG A 172 12.77 -9.53 -2.08
C ARG A 172 13.27 -8.48 -1.11
N LEU A 173 13.59 -8.87 0.13
CA LEU A 173 14.12 -7.97 1.15
C LEU A 173 15.44 -7.32 0.75
N ARG A 174 16.32 -8.05 0.04
CA ARG A 174 17.56 -7.48 -0.52
C ARG A 174 17.30 -6.45 -1.60
N ARG A 175 16.35 -6.69 -2.50
CA ARG A 175 15.95 -5.71 -3.52
C ARG A 175 15.35 -4.45 -2.89
N ASP A 176 14.48 -4.64 -1.90
CA ASP A 176 13.86 -3.55 -1.15
C ASP A 176 14.92 -2.77 -0.35
N LEU A 177 15.93 -3.45 0.19
CA LEU A 177 17.08 -2.85 0.87
C LEU A 177 17.96 -2.05 -0.09
N ASP A 178 18.30 -2.59 -1.25
CA ASP A 178 19.10 -1.90 -2.28
C ASP A 178 18.38 -0.65 -2.80
N GLN A 179 17.06 -0.74 -2.97
CA GLN A 179 16.22 0.41 -3.32
C GLN A 179 16.20 1.46 -2.22
N CYS A 180 16.20 1.05 -0.95
CA CYS A 180 16.24 1.94 0.20
C CYS A 180 17.62 2.62 0.36
N GLN A 181 18.71 1.87 0.17
CA GLN A 181 20.09 2.38 0.30
C GLN A 181 20.46 3.33 -0.83
N ASN A 182 20.04 3.05 -2.07
CA ASN A 182 20.29 3.93 -3.21
C ASN A 182 19.45 5.22 -3.17
N SER A 183 18.48 5.31 -2.26
CA SER A 183 17.61 6.48 -2.10
C SER A 183 18.07 7.46 -1.01
N HIS A 184 19.21 7.25 -0.34
CA HIS A 184 19.69 8.14 0.74
C HIS A 184 21.19 8.46 0.65
N ASN A 185 21.51 9.71 0.33
CA ASN A 185 22.69 10.38 0.89
C ASN A 185 22.28 10.95 2.27
N PRO A 186 22.93 10.55 3.37
CA PRO A 186 22.54 11.02 4.70
C PRO A 186 23.05 12.45 4.92
N THR A 187 22.13 13.39 5.13
CA THR A 187 22.44 14.69 5.73
C THR A 187 22.04 14.65 7.20
N GLU A 188 22.90 15.19 8.06
CA GLU A 188 22.81 15.21 9.52
C GLU A 188 21.44 15.67 10.08
N PRO A 189 21.07 15.23 11.31
CA PRO A 189 19.74 15.49 11.87
C PRO A 189 19.53 16.99 12.15
N PRO A 190 18.38 17.59 11.77
CA PRO A 190 18.09 18.98 12.07
C PRO A 190 17.72 19.17 13.56
N PRO A 191 18.03 20.34 14.14
CA PRO A 191 17.49 20.74 15.44
C PRO A 191 15.97 20.95 15.37
N GLU A 192 15.29 20.75 16.51
CA GLU A 192 13.84 20.91 16.67
C GLU A 192 13.31 22.19 15.96
N PRO A 193 12.33 22.07 15.04
CA PRO A 193 11.85 23.23 14.31
C PRO A 193 11.01 24.15 15.20
N ALA A 194 11.30 25.45 15.13
CA ALA A 194 10.38 26.49 15.55
C ALA A 194 9.06 26.40 14.75
N PRO A 195 7.91 26.80 15.33
CA PRO A 195 6.63 26.73 14.65
C PRO A 195 6.60 27.76 13.52
N GLY A 196 6.39 27.32 12.27
CA GLY A 196 6.07 28.26 11.20
C GLY A 196 6.36 27.89 9.76
N ASN A 197 7.05 26.78 9.47
CA ASN A 197 7.15 26.26 8.10
C ASN A 197 7.06 24.74 8.16
N CYS A 198 6.05 24.18 7.50
CA CYS A 198 5.95 22.74 7.29
C CYS A 198 7.23 22.27 6.61
N PRO A 199 8.06 21.39 7.22
CA PRO A 199 9.23 20.84 6.54
C PRO A 199 8.83 20.07 5.27
N MET A 200 7.56 19.65 5.18
CA MET A 200 7.01 18.90 4.07
C MET A 200 6.41 19.78 2.97
N GLY A 201 6.18 21.08 3.19
CA GLY A 201 5.55 21.98 2.22
C GLY A 201 4.03 21.97 2.27
N ARG A 202 3.37 22.36 1.16
CA ARG A 202 1.90 22.42 1.09
C ARG A 202 1.32 21.07 0.70
N LEU A 203 0.10 20.77 1.13
CA LEU A 203 -0.64 19.62 0.63
C LEU A 203 -0.85 19.74 -0.89
N LEU A 204 -0.37 18.74 -1.64
CA LEU A 204 -0.48 18.70 -3.11
C LEU A 204 -1.58 17.74 -3.56
N SER A 205 -1.64 16.55 -2.98
CA SER A 205 -2.60 15.52 -3.38
C SER A 205 -2.81 14.48 -2.28
N VAL A 206 -3.90 13.74 -2.42
CA VAL A 206 -4.21 12.56 -1.61
C VAL A 206 -4.46 11.38 -2.55
N THR A 207 -3.75 10.27 -2.33
CA THR A 207 -3.90 9.05 -3.13
C THR A 207 -4.42 7.91 -2.27
N GLY A 208 -5.25 7.03 -2.84
CA GLY A 208 -5.77 5.87 -2.14
C GLY A 208 -7.12 5.42 -2.69
N PRO A 209 -7.81 4.50 -1.99
CA PRO A 209 -7.44 3.97 -0.67
C PRO A 209 -6.22 3.02 -0.70
N ASN A 210 -5.33 3.13 0.29
CA ASN A 210 -4.19 2.22 0.47
C ASN A 210 -4.57 0.94 1.23
N THR A 211 -5.43 1.07 2.24
CA THR A 211 -5.99 -0.04 3.01
C THR A 211 -7.46 0.25 3.18
N TYR A 212 -8.30 -0.75 2.95
CA TYR A 212 -9.73 -0.69 3.19
C TYR A 212 -10.21 -2.06 3.65
N THR A 213 -10.87 -2.12 4.80
CA THR A 213 -11.43 -3.37 5.32
C THR A 213 -12.60 -3.06 6.25
N THR A 214 -13.51 -4.01 6.43
CA THR A 214 -14.49 -3.95 7.49
C THR A 214 -13.80 -4.14 8.84
N THR A 215 -14.34 -3.52 9.88
CA THR A 215 -13.88 -3.83 11.25
C THR A 215 -14.19 -5.29 11.62
N GLU A 216 -13.55 -5.78 12.67
CA GLU A 216 -13.85 -7.08 13.30
C GLU A 216 -15.30 -7.25 13.78
N TYR A 217 -16.08 -6.15 13.81
CA TYR A 217 -17.48 -6.13 14.17
C TYR A 217 -18.44 -6.19 12.96
N GLY A 218 -17.90 -6.37 11.75
CA GLY A 218 -18.68 -6.35 10.51
C GLY A 218 -19.38 -5.00 10.32
N SER A 219 -20.70 -5.04 10.14
CA SER A 219 -21.56 -3.84 9.99
C SER A 219 -22.18 -3.33 11.29
N SER A 220 -21.80 -3.89 12.46
CA SER A 220 -22.47 -3.61 13.73
C SER A 220 -22.26 -2.17 14.23
N TYR A 221 -21.10 -1.59 13.93
CA TYR A 221 -20.70 -0.27 14.43
C TYR A 221 -20.31 0.65 13.27
N PRO A 222 -21.28 1.36 12.67
CA PRO A 222 -21.03 2.24 11.53
C PRO A 222 -20.30 3.54 11.87
N TYR A 223 -20.19 3.89 13.16
CA TYR A 223 -19.50 5.08 13.63
C TYR A 223 -18.31 4.71 14.52
N GLY A 224 -17.25 5.48 14.41
CA GLY A 224 -16.03 5.30 15.18
C GLY A 224 -14.90 6.16 14.62
N ALA A 225 -13.71 5.91 15.14
CA ALA A 225 -12.47 6.45 14.59
C ALA A 225 -11.32 5.46 14.79
N TRP A 226 -10.27 5.66 14.01
CA TRP A 226 -9.03 4.91 14.14
C TRP A 226 -7.86 5.78 13.68
N GLY A 227 -6.66 5.33 14.01
CA GLY A 227 -5.44 6.01 13.62
C GLY A 227 -4.22 5.50 14.37
N ARG A 228 -3.21 6.36 14.46
CA ARG A 228 -1.95 6.10 15.16
C ARG A 228 -1.70 7.19 16.19
N ASP A 229 -0.87 6.90 17.18
CA ASP A 229 -0.39 7.93 18.11
C ASP A 229 0.85 8.59 17.48
N PRO A 230 0.85 9.91 17.25
CA PRO A 230 2.02 10.64 16.73
C PRO A 230 3.26 10.59 17.63
N LYS A 231 3.06 10.42 18.94
CA LYS A 231 4.13 10.40 19.94
C LYS A 231 3.93 9.21 20.89
N PRO A 232 4.00 7.97 20.39
CA PRO A 232 3.68 6.79 21.18
C PRO A 232 4.72 6.58 22.30
N ALA A 233 4.33 5.85 23.34
CA ALA A 233 5.29 5.34 24.31
C ALA A 233 6.27 4.35 23.65
N ALA A 234 7.49 4.23 24.19
CA ALA A 234 8.51 3.34 23.64
C ALA A 234 8.00 1.90 23.50
N GLY A 235 8.21 1.29 22.33
CA GLY A 235 7.72 -0.04 21.97
C GLY A 235 6.31 -0.08 21.37
N LYS A 236 5.61 1.07 21.29
CA LYS A 236 4.29 1.20 20.65
C LYS A 236 4.34 1.97 19.32
N GLU A 237 5.51 2.14 18.72
CA GLU A 237 5.71 2.95 17.51
C GLU A 237 4.87 2.46 16.32
N ASN A 238 4.70 1.14 16.20
CA ASN A 238 3.94 0.51 15.13
C ASN A 238 2.47 0.26 15.47
N TRP A 239 2.01 0.76 16.62
CA TRP A 239 0.66 0.47 17.09
C TRP A 239 -0.38 1.36 16.42
N PHE A 240 -1.58 0.80 16.33
CA PHE A 240 -2.80 1.45 15.86
C PHE A 240 -3.82 1.42 16.97
N TRP A 241 -4.72 2.39 16.96
CA TRP A 241 -5.84 2.45 17.88
C TRP A 241 -7.16 2.52 17.12
N MET A 242 -8.22 2.02 17.73
CA MET A 242 -9.58 2.09 17.20
C MET A 242 -10.57 2.32 18.33
N VAL A 243 -11.55 3.20 18.08
CA VAL A 243 -12.69 3.45 18.95
C VAL A 243 -13.97 3.28 18.12
N PRO A 244 -14.62 2.10 18.16
CA PRO A 244 -15.97 1.95 17.64
C PRO A 244 -16.98 2.57 18.61
N LEU A 245 -18.02 3.23 18.08
CA LEU A 245 -19.15 3.73 18.88
C LEU A 245 -20.18 2.62 19.07
N THR A 246 -20.00 1.85 20.13
CA THR A 246 -20.75 0.62 20.38
C THR A 246 -22.16 0.82 20.91
N SER A 247 -22.56 2.05 21.24
CA SER A 247 -23.88 2.35 21.78
C SER A 247 -24.52 3.52 21.02
N SER A 248 -25.69 3.24 20.42
CA SER A 248 -26.51 4.19 19.66
C SER A 248 -25.80 4.89 18.51
N ASN A 249 -24.65 4.37 18.02
CA ASN A 249 -23.75 5.06 17.08
C ASN A 249 -23.22 6.41 17.61
N VAL A 250 -23.23 6.61 18.93
CA VAL A 250 -22.86 7.87 19.58
C VAL A 250 -21.81 7.66 20.65
N PHE A 251 -21.89 6.56 21.39
CA PHE A 251 -21.11 6.40 22.61
C PHE A 251 -20.15 5.22 22.53
N SER A 252 -19.03 5.36 23.23
CA SER A 252 -18.08 4.28 23.51
C SER A 252 -17.50 4.43 24.92
N ASN A 253 -16.89 3.38 25.44
CA ASN A 253 -16.27 3.36 26.77
C ASN A 253 -14.88 2.69 26.79
N PHE A 254 -14.35 2.34 25.63
CA PHE A 254 -13.04 1.72 25.52
C PHE A 254 -12.31 2.18 24.25
N VAL A 255 -11.00 1.98 24.24
CA VAL A 255 -10.15 2.06 23.05
C VAL A 255 -9.50 0.70 22.83
N ARG A 256 -9.42 0.26 21.58
CA ARG A 256 -8.69 -0.96 21.19
C ARG A 256 -7.34 -0.61 20.63
N LEU A 257 -6.35 -1.43 20.99
CA LEU A 257 -4.97 -1.26 20.57
C LEU A 257 -4.53 -2.47 19.74
N TYR A 258 -3.86 -2.21 18.63
CA TYR A 258 -3.37 -3.21 17.69
C TYR A 258 -1.88 -2.99 17.50
N SER A 259 -1.08 -4.06 17.57
CA SER A 259 0.37 -3.96 17.51
C SER A 259 0.93 -3.66 16.10
N SER A 260 0.10 -3.79 15.06
CA SER A 260 0.47 -3.54 13.66
C SER A 260 -0.76 -3.35 12.77
N LEU A 261 -0.55 -2.84 11.54
CA LEU A 261 -1.62 -2.72 10.54
C LEU A 261 -2.24 -4.08 10.19
N SER A 262 -1.42 -5.13 10.05
CA SER A 262 -1.92 -6.49 9.79
C SER A 262 -2.82 -6.98 10.93
N ALA A 263 -2.49 -6.64 12.17
CA ALA A 263 -3.33 -6.97 13.33
C ALA A 263 -4.69 -6.27 13.27
N VAL A 264 -4.73 -5.00 12.82
CA VAL A 264 -5.98 -4.28 12.55
C VAL A 264 -6.80 -4.97 11.46
N VAL A 265 -6.17 -5.34 10.34
CA VAL A 265 -6.87 -5.95 9.19
C VAL A 265 -7.46 -7.31 9.53
N VAL A 266 -6.75 -8.13 10.31
CA VAL A 266 -7.24 -9.45 10.74
C VAL A 266 -8.19 -9.36 11.93
N GLY A 267 -8.22 -8.23 12.65
CA GLY A 267 -9.03 -8.06 13.86
C GLY A 267 -8.45 -8.73 15.10
N VAL A 268 -7.11 -8.87 15.17
CA VAL A 268 -6.41 -9.47 16.31
C VAL A 268 -5.84 -8.36 17.19
N SER A 269 -6.44 -8.14 18.35
CA SER A 269 -5.99 -7.14 19.32
C SER A 269 -5.37 -7.80 20.54
N VAL A 270 -4.05 -7.63 20.71
CA VAL A 270 -3.30 -7.99 21.91
C VAL A 270 -2.52 -6.74 22.31
N PRO A 271 -2.82 -6.11 23.47
CA PRO A 271 -3.47 -6.66 24.66
C PRO A 271 -5.00 -6.60 24.71
N GLY A 272 -5.69 -6.07 23.70
CA GLY A 272 -7.16 -5.99 23.66
C GLY A 272 -7.73 -4.58 23.92
N SER A 273 -9.00 -4.52 24.34
CA SER A 273 -9.68 -3.28 24.72
C SER A 273 -9.18 -2.75 26.07
N VAL A 274 -8.86 -1.45 26.12
CA VAL A 274 -8.61 -0.71 27.34
C VAL A 274 -9.87 0.10 27.68
N VAL A 275 -10.53 -0.25 28.79
CA VAL A 275 -11.71 0.47 29.28
C VAL A 275 -11.27 1.77 29.96
N ILE A 276 -11.93 2.88 29.62
CA ILE A 276 -11.52 4.23 30.01
C ILE A 276 -11.82 4.54 31.47
N HIS A 277 -12.91 4.00 32.02
CA HIS A 277 -13.26 4.24 33.41
C HIS A 277 -13.66 2.93 34.11
N PRO A 278 -12.77 2.35 34.93
CA PRO A 278 -13.05 1.07 35.59
C PRO A 278 -14.21 1.15 36.61
N SER A 279 -14.53 2.34 37.12
CA SER A 279 -15.63 2.58 38.07
C SER A 279 -16.90 3.17 37.44
N ASN A 280 -16.93 3.37 36.12
CA ASN A 280 -18.12 3.81 35.38
C ASN A 280 -18.35 2.81 34.25
N PRO A 281 -19.02 1.68 34.54
CA PRO A 281 -19.23 0.59 33.58
C PRO A 281 -20.25 0.94 32.49
N THR A 282 -20.75 2.18 32.45
CA THR A 282 -21.73 2.62 31.48
C THR A 282 -21.08 2.80 30.10
N THR A 283 -21.87 2.62 29.05
CA THR A 283 -21.40 2.68 27.66
C THR A 283 -21.12 4.11 27.16
N ASN A 284 -21.33 5.13 28.00
CA ASN A 284 -21.35 6.55 27.65
C ASN A 284 -20.20 7.37 28.22
N THR A 285 -18.97 7.03 27.85
CA THR A 285 -17.76 7.80 28.25
C THR A 285 -17.32 8.76 27.15
N ILE A 286 -17.06 8.22 25.97
CA ILE A 286 -16.78 8.94 24.73
C ILE A 286 -18.12 9.35 24.11
N GLN A 287 -18.18 10.55 23.54
CA GLN A 287 -19.34 11.04 22.81
C GLN A 287 -18.96 11.52 21.40
N GLY A 288 -19.50 10.86 20.39
CA GLY A 288 -19.20 11.13 18.99
C GLY A 288 -17.91 10.45 18.50
N PRO A 289 -17.69 10.45 17.17
CA PRO A 289 -16.62 9.69 16.54
C PRO A 289 -15.26 10.40 16.60
N ASN A 290 -15.23 11.71 16.82
CA ASN A 290 -14.01 12.52 16.70
C ASN A 290 -13.11 12.39 17.93
N VAL A 291 -12.26 11.38 17.91
CA VAL A 291 -11.29 11.07 18.97
C VAL A 291 -9.90 10.90 18.39
N VAL A 292 -8.86 11.19 19.17
CA VAL A 292 -7.46 11.05 18.76
C VAL A 292 -6.60 10.56 19.92
N MET A 293 -5.48 9.90 19.61
CA MET A 293 -4.44 9.62 20.59
C MET A 293 -3.22 10.49 20.38
N TYR A 294 -2.62 10.93 21.49
CA TYR A 294 -1.33 11.61 21.49
C TYR A 294 -0.63 11.38 22.82
N GLN A 295 0.62 10.92 22.78
CA GLN A 295 1.45 10.70 23.97
C GLN A 295 0.86 9.70 24.97
N ASP A 296 0.28 8.60 24.46
CA ASP A 296 -0.42 7.56 25.25
C ASP A 296 -1.66 8.07 26.02
N PHE A 297 -2.15 9.26 25.65
CA PHE A 297 -3.43 9.78 26.09
C PHE A 297 -4.45 9.72 24.95
N LEU A 298 -5.66 9.27 25.26
CA LEU A 298 -6.82 9.36 24.38
C LEU A 298 -7.59 10.65 24.68
N TYR A 299 -7.71 11.53 23.69
CA TYR A 299 -8.52 12.74 23.75
C TYR A 299 -9.87 12.47 23.11
N TYR A 300 -10.94 12.86 23.79
CA TYR A 300 -12.31 12.63 23.34
C TYR A 300 -13.27 13.66 23.93
N ASN A 301 -14.43 13.84 23.30
CA ASN A 301 -15.48 14.70 23.83
C ASN A 301 -16.11 14.06 25.08
N CYS A 302 -16.10 14.79 26.19
CA CYS A 302 -16.68 14.33 27.44
C CYS A 302 -18.20 14.13 27.28
N TYR A 303 -18.72 13.02 27.82
CA TYR A 303 -20.15 12.76 27.83
C TYR A 303 -20.97 13.92 28.40
N ASN A 304 -21.90 14.43 27.59
CA ASN A 304 -22.90 15.43 27.94
C ASN A 304 -22.30 16.73 28.53
N ARG A 305 -21.10 17.11 28.09
CA ARG A 305 -20.38 18.30 28.56
C ARG A 305 -19.70 19.01 27.41
N ASP A 306 -19.60 20.33 27.51
CA ASP A 306 -18.74 21.19 26.71
C ASP A 306 -17.28 21.13 27.19
N ALA A 307 -16.71 19.92 27.19
CA ALA A 307 -15.37 19.65 27.67
C ALA A 307 -14.69 18.56 26.84
N VAL A 308 -13.36 18.66 26.72
CA VAL A 308 -12.51 17.61 26.18
C VAL A 308 -11.94 16.80 27.34
N CYS A 309 -12.15 15.50 27.30
CA CYS A 309 -11.62 14.55 28.26
C CYS A 309 -10.34 13.92 27.72
N CYS A 310 -9.43 13.60 28.62
CA CYS A 310 -8.11 13.07 28.31
C CYS A 310 -7.84 11.87 29.22
N PHE A 311 -7.82 10.68 28.64
CA PHE A 311 -7.61 9.42 29.34
C PHE A 311 -6.18 8.94 29.14
N ASN A 312 -5.43 8.81 30.23
CA ASN A 312 -4.10 8.21 30.22
C ASN A 312 -4.22 6.69 30.18
N ILE A 313 -3.76 6.06 29.10
CA ILE A 313 -3.89 4.62 28.90
C ILE A 313 -3.06 3.82 29.91
N SER A 314 -1.85 4.30 30.20
CA SER A 314 -0.92 3.63 31.13
C SER A 314 -1.39 3.68 32.59
N THR A 315 -1.80 4.86 33.08
CA THR A 315 -2.20 5.05 34.49
C THR A 315 -3.68 4.82 34.73
N LYS A 316 -4.48 4.73 33.67
CA LYS A 316 -5.95 4.62 33.70
C LYS A 316 -6.63 5.77 34.44
N THR A 317 -6.10 6.98 34.28
CA THR A 317 -6.63 8.21 34.89
C THR A 317 -7.29 9.09 33.84
N VAL A 318 -8.33 9.82 34.24
CA VAL A 318 -9.06 10.76 33.36
C VAL A 318 -8.91 12.17 33.89
N ASN A 319 -8.47 13.07 33.02
CA ASN A 319 -8.52 14.52 33.22
C ASN A 319 -9.52 15.13 32.23
N SER A 320 -9.91 16.38 32.48
CA SER A 320 -10.78 17.13 31.55
C SER A 320 -10.39 18.59 31.46
N MET A 321 -10.60 19.17 30.30
CA MET A 321 -10.44 20.59 30.00
C MET A 321 -11.79 21.15 29.55
N ASN A 322 -12.30 22.17 30.24
CA ASN A 322 -13.53 22.85 29.84
C ASN A 322 -13.28 23.72 28.60
N MET A 323 -14.25 23.72 27.68
CA MET A 323 -14.20 24.56 26.48
C MET A 323 -14.72 25.97 26.78
N PRO A 324 -14.40 26.97 25.92
CA PRO A 324 -14.95 28.31 26.07
C PRO A 324 -16.48 28.30 26.07
N LYS A 325 -17.08 29.25 26.80
CA LYS A 325 -18.53 29.38 26.91
C LYS A 325 -19.16 29.49 25.53
N GLY A 326 -20.27 28.77 25.33
CA GLY A 326 -20.98 28.77 24.05
C GLY A 326 -20.44 27.75 23.04
N THR A 327 -19.41 26.97 23.39
CA THR A 327 -18.95 25.85 22.56
C THR A 327 -20.10 24.87 22.30
N GLY A 328 -20.24 24.44 21.04
CA GLY A 328 -21.19 23.41 20.64
C GLY A 328 -20.93 22.08 21.34
N PHE A 329 -21.99 21.44 21.82
CA PHE A 329 -21.97 20.07 22.31
C PHE A 329 -23.39 19.49 22.23
N ASN A 330 -23.53 18.17 22.26
CA ASN A 330 -24.81 17.46 22.12
C ASN A 330 -25.55 17.78 20.82
N SER A 331 -24.87 17.68 19.68
CA SER A 331 -25.46 17.84 18.34
C SER A 331 -26.04 19.24 18.05
N LYS A 332 -25.48 20.30 18.65
CA LYS A 332 -25.86 21.69 18.35
C LYS A 332 -25.23 22.19 17.05
N PHE A 333 -23.99 21.78 16.78
CA PHE A 333 -23.16 22.23 15.66
C PHE A 333 -22.44 21.06 15.00
N ASN A 334 -23.19 20.12 14.44
CA ASN A 334 -22.64 18.98 13.71
C ASN A 334 -21.96 19.39 12.39
N PHE A 335 -21.04 18.54 11.94
CA PHE A 335 -20.70 18.43 10.52
C PHE A 335 -21.92 17.95 9.73
N CYS A 336 -22.09 18.49 8.52
CA CYS A 336 -23.25 18.20 7.68
C CYS A 336 -22.90 18.26 6.20
N HIS A 337 -23.73 17.61 5.40
CA HIS A 337 -23.91 17.89 3.97
C HIS A 337 -25.41 18.06 3.68
N LEU A 338 -25.78 18.25 2.42
CA LEU A 338 -27.17 18.59 2.02
C LEU A 338 -28.24 17.60 2.53
N ASP A 339 -27.91 16.32 2.61
CA ASP A 339 -28.89 15.26 2.90
C ASP A 339 -28.77 14.67 4.33
N ALA A 340 -27.69 14.97 5.07
CA ALA A 340 -27.48 14.43 6.41
C ALA A 340 -26.51 15.26 7.25
N CYS A 341 -26.65 15.13 8.57
CA CYS A 341 -25.70 15.63 9.56
C CYS A 341 -25.16 14.48 10.41
N TYR A 342 -23.88 14.54 10.75
CA TYR A 342 -23.22 13.56 11.60
C TYR A 342 -23.37 13.97 13.06
N GLY A 343 -24.25 13.31 13.79
CA GLY A 343 -24.55 13.63 15.19
C GLY A 343 -23.30 13.61 16.08
N TYR A 344 -23.27 14.49 17.07
CA TYR A 344 -22.23 14.58 18.10
C TYR A 344 -20.82 14.83 17.56
N THR A 345 -20.71 15.56 16.44
CA THR A 345 -19.44 16.01 15.84
C THR A 345 -19.15 17.49 16.12
N ASP A 346 -19.77 18.05 17.17
CA ASP A 346 -19.66 19.47 17.55
C ASP A 346 -18.20 19.90 17.78
N MET A 347 -17.43 19.01 18.38
CA MET A 347 -15.99 19.16 18.62
C MET A 347 -15.29 18.06 17.84
N ASP A 348 -14.31 18.45 17.03
CA ASP A 348 -13.47 17.57 16.26
C ASP A 348 -12.04 17.66 16.78
N LEU A 349 -11.45 16.53 17.13
CA LEU A 349 -10.10 16.48 17.69
C LEU A 349 -9.16 16.02 16.58
N ALA A 350 -8.02 16.69 16.47
CA ALA A 350 -7.03 16.38 15.43
C ALA A 350 -5.62 16.36 16.02
N THR A 351 -4.73 15.65 15.33
CA THR A 351 -3.31 15.64 15.65
C THR A 351 -2.48 15.98 14.42
N ASP A 352 -1.36 16.64 14.64
CA ASP A 352 -0.34 16.91 13.63
C ASP A 352 1.06 16.76 14.24
N GLU A 353 2.08 17.16 13.50
CA GLU A 353 3.49 17.17 13.91
C GLU A 353 3.73 18.01 15.18
N SER A 354 2.87 19.00 15.41
CA SER A 354 3.03 20.01 16.45
C SER A 354 2.23 19.72 17.73
N GLY A 355 1.31 18.76 17.71
CA GLY A 355 0.55 18.33 18.88
C GLY A 355 -0.91 18.01 18.61
N VAL A 356 -1.76 18.35 19.59
CA VAL A 356 -3.21 18.06 19.59
C VAL A 356 -3.99 19.36 19.39
N TRP A 357 -5.09 19.26 18.65
CA TRP A 357 -5.96 20.37 18.29
C TRP A 357 -7.41 20.02 18.57
N VAL A 358 -8.22 21.04 18.82
CA VAL A 358 -9.67 20.94 18.86
C VAL A 358 -10.28 21.95 17.90
N ILE A 359 -11.15 21.47 17.02
CA ILE A 359 -11.89 22.23 16.03
C ILE A 359 -13.36 22.23 16.46
N TYR A 360 -13.92 23.41 16.68
CA TYR A 360 -15.27 23.57 17.18
C TYR A 360 -15.89 24.85 16.63
N THR A 361 -17.03 25.26 17.16
CA THR A 361 -17.63 26.55 16.84
C THR A 361 -18.41 27.08 18.04
N THR A 362 -18.72 28.37 18.00
CA THR A 362 -19.64 29.04 18.91
C THR A 362 -20.69 29.83 18.14
N PRO A 363 -21.85 30.14 18.74
CA PRO A 363 -22.80 31.10 18.18
C PRO A 363 -22.20 32.50 18.00
N GLU A 364 -21.30 32.90 18.89
CA GLU A 364 -20.62 34.21 18.86
C GLU A 364 -19.73 34.37 17.62
N ASN A 365 -19.16 33.26 17.12
CA ASN A 365 -18.39 33.22 15.87
C ASN A 365 -19.25 32.88 14.65
N PHE A 366 -20.57 33.13 14.70
CA PHE A 366 -21.52 32.91 13.60
C PHE A 366 -21.55 31.47 13.03
N GLY A 367 -21.12 30.47 13.81
CA GLY A 367 -21.05 29.08 13.31
C GLY A 367 -19.80 28.77 12.48
N ASN A 368 -18.84 29.70 12.38
CA ASN A 368 -17.56 29.46 11.70
C ASN A 368 -16.62 28.60 12.56
N LEU A 369 -15.79 27.80 11.89
CA LEU A 369 -14.80 26.96 12.54
C LEU A 369 -13.86 27.80 13.40
N ILE A 370 -13.59 27.27 14.60
CA ILE A 370 -12.61 27.75 15.54
C ILE A 370 -11.64 26.61 15.75
N LEU A 371 -10.35 26.88 15.55
CA LEU A 371 -9.26 25.95 15.83
C LEU A 371 -8.56 26.42 17.10
N SER A 372 -8.36 25.54 18.07
CA SER A 372 -7.54 25.81 19.24
C SER A 372 -6.50 24.72 19.43
N LYS A 373 -5.27 25.11 19.77
CA LYS A 373 -4.22 24.16 20.14
C LYS A 373 -4.41 23.69 21.57
N ILE A 374 -4.36 22.40 21.82
CA ILE A 374 -4.39 21.85 23.19
C ILE A 374 -2.94 21.74 23.66
N ILE A 375 -2.65 22.30 24.82
CA ILE A 375 -1.37 22.17 25.50
C ILE A 375 -1.44 20.89 26.37
N PRO A 376 -0.66 19.84 26.04
CA PRO A 376 -0.65 18.62 26.83
C PRO A 376 -0.22 18.90 28.28
N GLY A 377 -0.89 18.23 29.22
CA GLY A 377 -0.68 18.42 30.65
C GLY A 377 -1.62 17.52 31.44
N SER A 378 -1.47 17.51 32.76
CA SER A 378 -2.35 16.78 33.67
C SER A 378 -2.83 17.72 34.79
N PRO A 379 -3.88 18.54 34.54
CA PRO A 379 -4.81 18.49 33.40
C PRO A 379 -4.31 19.23 32.14
N PRO A 380 -4.83 18.90 30.94
CA PRO A 380 -4.56 19.64 29.72
C PRO A 380 -5.21 21.03 29.75
N THR A 381 -4.67 21.97 28.98
CA THR A 381 -5.18 23.35 28.90
C THR A 381 -5.33 23.82 27.46
N LEU A 382 -6.23 24.78 27.26
CA LEU A 382 -6.47 25.36 25.94
C LEU A 382 -5.40 26.44 25.68
N GLY A 383 -4.67 26.28 24.58
CA GLY A 383 -3.65 27.21 24.13
C GLY A 383 -4.19 28.26 23.17
N GLN A 384 -3.36 28.62 22.20
CA GLN A 384 -3.71 29.61 21.17
C GLN A 384 -4.95 29.17 20.38
N THR A 385 -5.75 30.15 19.97
CA THR A 385 -7.03 29.97 19.27
C THR A 385 -7.10 30.86 18.04
N TRP A 386 -7.66 30.32 16.97
CA TRP A 386 -7.85 30.97 15.68
C TRP A 386 -9.30 30.82 15.24
N THR A 387 -9.87 31.92 14.73
CA THR A 387 -11.21 31.95 14.14
C THR A 387 -11.09 31.97 12.63
N THR A 388 -11.94 31.23 11.93
CA THR A 388 -11.92 31.20 10.47
C THR A 388 -13.22 31.74 9.85
N SER A 389 -13.32 31.76 8.52
CA SER A 389 -14.55 32.11 7.79
C SER A 389 -15.38 30.91 7.30
N ALA A 390 -14.88 29.68 7.45
CA ALA A 390 -15.58 28.47 7.01
C ALA A 390 -16.66 28.04 8.00
N GLN A 391 -17.92 27.93 7.55
CA GLN A 391 -19.03 27.48 8.39
C GLN A 391 -18.97 25.99 8.66
N LYS A 392 -19.06 25.59 9.94
CA LYS A 392 -18.96 24.17 10.34
C LYS A 392 -20.03 23.28 9.70
N ARG A 393 -21.25 23.80 9.49
CA ARG A 393 -22.34 23.07 8.83
C ARG A 393 -22.16 22.85 7.33
N ALA A 394 -21.20 23.54 6.70
CA ALA A 394 -20.86 23.35 5.29
C ALA A 394 -19.70 22.36 5.08
N VAL A 395 -19.19 21.78 6.18
CA VAL A 395 -18.02 20.90 6.23
C VAL A 395 -18.45 19.51 6.67
N THR A 396 -17.88 18.47 6.06
CA THR A 396 -18.14 17.07 6.42
C THR A 396 -17.11 16.48 7.38
N ASN A 397 -15.84 16.85 7.26
CA ASN A 397 -14.77 16.50 8.22
C ASN A 397 -13.67 17.58 8.24
N THR A 398 -12.82 17.55 9.26
CA THR A 398 -11.58 18.34 9.30
C THR A 398 -10.37 17.50 9.68
N PHE A 399 -9.18 17.97 9.32
CA PHE A 399 -7.92 17.44 9.82
C PHE A 399 -6.87 18.56 9.85
N VAL A 400 -5.81 18.39 10.64
CA VAL A 400 -4.70 19.35 10.71
C VAL A 400 -3.43 18.63 10.27
N ALA A 401 -2.65 19.28 9.41
CA ALA A 401 -1.31 18.83 9.04
C ALA A 401 -0.38 20.05 8.97
N CYS A 402 0.78 19.97 9.60
CA CYS A 402 1.75 21.05 9.69
C CYS A 402 1.19 22.40 10.18
N GLY A 403 0.26 22.38 11.14
CA GLY A 403 -0.42 23.59 11.61
C GLY A 403 -1.35 24.24 10.59
N VAL A 404 -1.69 23.55 9.50
CA VAL A 404 -2.70 23.96 8.54
C VAL A 404 -3.95 23.12 8.75
N LEU A 405 -5.07 23.78 9.04
CA LEU A 405 -6.38 23.14 9.10
C LEU A 405 -6.87 22.91 7.67
N TYR A 406 -7.34 21.70 7.38
CA TYR A 406 -8.01 21.34 6.14
C TYR A 406 -9.45 20.91 6.44
N ALA A 407 -10.38 21.26 5.57
CA ALA A 407 -11.77 20.86 5.68
C ALA A 407 -12.26 20.18 4.40
N THR A 408 -13.07 19.14 4.57
CA THR A 408 -13.68 18.39 3.47
C THR A 408 -15.15 18.74 3.28
N ARG A 409 -15.65 18.55 2.06
CA ARG A 409 -17.07 18.62 1.74
C ARG A 409 -17.50 17.42 0.89
N TYR A 410 -18.75 17.04 1.05
CA TYR A 410 -19.39 16.03 0.23
C TYR A 410 -19.51 16.49 -1.23
N LEU A 411 -19.08 15.65 -2.17
CA LEU A 411 -19.38 15.82 -3.60
C LEU A 411 -20.41 14.81 -4.09
N SER A 412 -20.18 13.53 -3.80
CA SER A 412 -21.05 12.43 -4.22
C SER A 412 -20.94 11.25 -3.26
N LYS A 413 -21.66 10.15 -3.51
CA LYS A 413 -21.49 8.92 -2.72
C LYS A 413 -20.09 8.32 -2.84
N GLU A 414 -19.37 8.64 -3.91
CA GLU A 414 -18.08 8.06 -4.27
C GLU A 414 -16.91 9.02 -4.05
N SER A 415 -17.18 10.30 -3.75
CA SER A 415 -16.13 11.31 -3.62
C SER A 415 -16.43 12.38 -2.57
N GLU A 416 -15.37 12.80 -1.89
CA GLU A 416 -15.27 14.04 -1.12
C GLU A 416 -14.22 14.97 -1.72
N GLU A 417 -14.25 16.23 -1.33
CA GLU A 417 -13.26 17.23 -1.74
C GLU A 417 -12.69 17.93 -0.51
N ILE A 418 -11.37 17.97 -0.43
CA ILE A 418 -10.65 18.90 0.44
C ILE A 418 -10.69 20.25 -0.27
N PHE A 419 -11.61 21.11 0.17
CA PHE A 419 -11.93 22.35 -0.53
C PHE A 419 -11.34 23.58 0.18
N TYR A 420 -11.05 23.47 1.48
CA TYR A 420 -10.67 24.61 2.30
C TYR A 420 -9.41 24.33 3.12
N SER A 421 -8.57 25.37 3.28
CA SER A 421 -7.46 25.35 4.23
C SER A 421 -7.30 26.67 4.99
N PHE A 422 -6.82 26.60 6.23
CA PHE A 422 -6.41 27.73 7.04
C PHE A 422 -5.02 27.50 7.65
N ASP A 423 -4.08 28.39 7.32
CA ASP A 423 -2.72 28.37 7.86
C ASP A 423 -2.67 29.15 9.18
N THR A 424 -2.35 28.47 10.29
CA THR A 424 -2.31 29.08 11.64
C THR A 424 -1.18 30.08 11.85
N VAL A 425 -0.14 30.04 11.02
CA VAL A 425 1.05 30.87 11.12
C VAL A 425 0.84 32.16 10.35
N THR A 426 0.37 32.05 9.10
CA THR A 426 0.13 33.22 8.25
C THR A 426 -1.28 33.79 8.41
N GLY A 427 -2.20 33.05 9.02
CA GLY A 427 -3.63 33.39 9.08
C GLY A 427 -4.33 33.35 7.71
N ARG A 428 -3.76 32.65 6.72
CA ARG A 428 -4.26 32.68 5.34
C ARG A 428 -5.32 31.60 5.14
N GLU A 429 -6.47 32.01 4.63
CA GLU A 429 -7.56 31.12 4.20
C GLU A 429 -7.52 30.88 2.69
N ARG A 430 -7.88 29.67 2.27
CA ARG A 430 -8.00 29.29 0.85
C ARG A 430 -9.20 28.38 0.65
N TYR A 431 -9.93 28.63 -0.43
CA TYR A 431 -11.07 27.80 -0.90
C TYR A 431 -10.78 27.13 -2.26
N ASP A 432 -9.60 27.36 -2.82
CA ASP A 432 -9.15 26.91 -4.13
C ASP A 432 -8.24 25.66 -4.05
N ILE A 433 -8.46 24.80 -3.04
CA ILE A 433 -7.64 23.59 -2.81
C ILE A 433 -8.00 22.49 -3.81
N GLY A 434 -9.28 22.11 -3.90
CA GLY A 434 -9.80 21.27 -4.97
C GLY A 434 -9.30 19.81 -5.00
N ILE A 435 -8.78 19.27 -3.91
CA ILE A 435 -8.22 17.91 -3.89
C ILE A 435 -9.35 16.90 -3.65
N GLN A 436 -9.53 15.97 -4.58
CA GLN A 436 -10.57 14.94 -4.44
C GLN A 436 -10.09 13.73 -3.61
N LEU A 437 -10.97 13.25 -2.76
CA LEU A 437 -10.82 12.05 -1.94
C LEU A 437 -11.83 11.01 -2.40
N LYS A 438 -11.36 9.88 -2.94
CA LYS A 438 -12.24 8.76 -3.34
C LYS A 438 -12.76 8.03 -2.11
N LYS A 439 -14.07 7.88 -1.99
CA LYS A 439 -14.72 7.19 -0.87
C LYS A 439 -14.93 5.71 -1.15
N MET A 440 -14.90 4.91 -0.07
CA MET A 440 -15.26 3.48 -0.12
C MET A 440 -16.68 3.21 0.38
N SER A 441 -17.22 4.10 1.20
CA SER A 441 -18.64 4.15 1.53
C SER A 441 -19.16 5.60 1.53
N THR A 442 -20.48 5.76 1.58
CA THR A 442 -21.14 7.05 1.36
C THR A 442 -20.71 8.10 2.39
N ASN A 443 -20.59 7.73 3.66
CA ASN A 443 -20.30 8.67 4.74
C ASN A 443 -18.90 8.45 5.30
N ILE A 444 -18.23 9.53 5.67
CA ILE A 444 -17.01 9.50 6.48
C ILE A 444 -17.36 10.06 7.85
N GLN A 445 -17.38 9.20 8.87
CA GLN A 445 -17.73 9.58 10.25
C GLN A 445 -16.60 10.26 10.99
N SER A 446 -15.34 9.95 10.65
CA SER A 446 -14.15 10.61 11.19
C SER A 446 -13.01 10.56 10.18
N LEU A 447 -12.14 11.56 10.18
CA LEU A 447 -10.95 11.63 9.32
C LEU A 447 -9.72 12.14 10.09
N ASN A 448 -8.81 11.24 10.48
CA ASN A 448 -7.65 11.59 11.28
C ASN A 448 -6.37 11.63 10.46
N TYR A 449 -5.62 12.72 10.51
CA TYR A 449 -4.26 12.78 9.98
C TYR A 449 -3.24 12.20 10.97
N SER A 450 -2.30 11.44 10.44
CA SER A 450 -1.16 10.89 11.18
C SER A 450 0.15 11.39 10.56
N PRO A 451 0.94 12.18 11.30
CA PRO A 451 2.28 12.60 10.87
C PRO A 451 3.31 11.46 10.93
N VAL A 452 2.97 10.31 11.54
CA VAL A 452 3.89 9.14 11.65
C VAL A 452 4.22 8.57 10.26
N ASP A 453 3.23 8.57 9.37
CA ASP A 453 3.29 7.92 8.07
C ASP A 453 2.66 8.77 6.94
N ASN A 454 2.27 10.01 7.25
CA ASN A 454 1.60 10.93 6.32
C ASN A 454 0.35 10.29 5.70
N MET A 455 -0.51 9.74 6.56
CA MET A 455 -1.74 9.06 6.16
C MET A 455 -2.96 9.77 6.76
N LEU A 456 -4.06 9.80 6.01
CA LEU A 456 -5.39 10.05 6.54
C LEU A 456 -6.07 8.72 6.87
N TYR A 457 -6.58 8.59 8.07
CA TYR A 457 -7.30 7.45 8.61
C TYR A 457 -8.78 7.78 8.72
N ALA A 458 -9.58 7.23 7.81
CA ALA A 458 -11.01 7.47 7.72
C ALA A 458 -11.81 6.28 8.30
N TYR A 459 -12.84 6.57 9.08
CA TYR A 459 -13.86 5.60 9.47
C TYR A 459 -15.11 5.89 8.64
N SER A 460 -15.57 4.91 7.86
CA SER A 460 -16.58 5.10 6.82
C SER A 460 -17.57 3.94 6.82
N ASP A 461 -18.75 4.14 7.43
CA ASP A 461 -19.87 3.18 7.52
C ASP A 461 -19.44 1.75 7.94
N SER A 462 -18.69 1.61 9.03
CA SER A 462 -18.10 0.35 9.57
C SER A 462 -16.87 -0.16 8.83
N MET A 463 -16.38 0.57 7.83
CA MET A 463 -15.10 0.34 7.19
C MET A 463 -14.03 1.27 7.77
N ILE A 464 -12.82 0.76 7.84
CA ILE A 464 -11.62 1.55 8.09
C ILE A 464 -10.86 1.71 6.77
N VAL A 465 -10.51 2.94 6.42
CA VAL A 465 -9.90 3.29 5.14
C VAL A 465 -8.72 4.23 5.37
N SER A 466 -7.60 4.00 4.69
CA SER A 466 -6.42 4.87 4.80
C SER A 466 -6.04 5.49 3.45
N TYR A 467 -5.64 6.74 3.45
CA TYR A 467 -5.21 7.48 2.25
C TYR A 467 -3.82 8.08 2.45
N LYS A 468 -2.96 8.01 1.44
CA LYS A 468 -1.63 8.61 1.47
C LYS A 468 -1.70 10.08 1.12
N VAL A 469 -1.06 10.91 1.95
CA VAL A 469 -0.97 12.36 1.80
C VAL A 469 0.39 12.72 1.19
N HIS A 470 0.37 13.59 0.18
CA HIS A 470 1.59 14.07 -0.49
C HIS A 470 1.72 15.59 -0.32
N PHE A 471 2.88 16.02 0.14
CA PHE A 471 3.24 17.43 0.31
C PHE A 471 4.37 17.82 -0.65
N GLY A 472 4.53 19.12 -0.91
CA GLY A 472 5.69 19.67 -1.63
C GLY A 472 5.59 21.14 -1.96
#